data_AF-A0A1J3CHE4-F1
#
_entry.id   AF-A0A1J3CHE4-F1
#
_cell.length_a   1.000
_cell.length_b   1.000
_cell.length_c   1.000
_cell.angle_alpha   90.00
_cell.angle_beta   90.00
_cell.angle_gamma   90.00
#
_symmetry.space_group_name_H-M   'P 1'
#
loop_
_entity.id
_entity.type
_entity.pdbx_description
1 polymer ?
#
loop_
_entity_poly.entity_id
_entity_poly.type
_entity_poly.pdbx_seq_one_letter_code
_entity_poly.pdbx_strand_id
1 'polypeptide(L)'
;MSSVQGRRRNYYAYRDCMAMKGIWLRLVPLGKRQEFFTKTLIEWVFSNLGDNHNVGDTTWATLFAITIWWGWKWRCINVFNGTGKCRD
;
A
#
# COMPACT_ATOMS: atom_id res chain seq x y z
N MET A 1 30.39 3.45 19.49
CA MET A 1 28.93 3.25 19.36
C MET A 1 28.45 4.13 18.22
N SER A 2 28.38 3.61 16.99
CA SER A 2 27.62 4.21 15.88
C SER A 2 27.58 3.23 14.71
N SER A 3 26.49 3.32 13.96
CA SER A 3 26.33 2.85 12.59
C SER A 3 25.93 1.39 12.39
N VAL A 4 24.71 1.07 12.82
CA VAL A 4 23.88 0.08 12.11
C VAL A 4 22.57 0.77 11.76
N GLN A 5 22.39 1.17 10.50
CA GLN A 5 21.23 0.82 9.67
C GLN A 5 21.32 1.52 8.29
N GLY A 6 22.34 1.16 7.51
CA GLY A 6 22.29 1.36 6.07
C GLY A 6 21.28 0.39 5.43
N ARG A 7 20.48 0.88 4.47
CA ARG A 7 19.64 0.11 3.54
C ARG A 7 18.42 -0.64 4.11
N ARG A 8 17.31 0.09 4.30
CA ARG A 8 15.95 -0.41 4.03
C ARG A 8 15.26 0.41 2.94
N ARG A 9 15.89 0.53 1.77
CA ARG A 9 15.16 0.86 0.53
C ARG A 9 14.63 -0.46 0.01
N ASN A 10 13.30 -0.64 -0.03
CA ASN A 10 12.54 -1.52 -0.95
C ASN A 10 11.18 -2.00 -0.39
N TYR A 11 10.86 -1.83 0.90
CA TYR A 11 9.62 -2.39 1.48
C TYR A 11 8.42 -1.42 1.57
N TYR A 12 8.61 -0.12 1.41
CA TYR A 12 7.54 0.89 1.48
C TYR A 12 6.78 1.09 0.15
N ALA A 13 7.06 0.26 -0.86
CA ALA A 13 6.62 0.45 -2.23
C ALA A 13 5.09 0.44 -2.45
N TYR A 14 4.32 -0.25 -1.61
CA TYR A 14 2.86 -0.38 -1.81
C TYR A 14 2.03 0.60 -0.97
N ARG A 15 2.55 0.97 0.21
CA ARG A 15 1.89 1.93 1.11
C ARG A 15 2.26 3.38 0.79
N ASP A 16 3.55 3.64 0.55
CA ASP A 16 4.10 5.01 0.47
C ASP A 16 4.43 5.45 -0.97
N CYS A 17 4.09 4.67 -1.99
CA CYS A 17 4.16 5.14 -3.37
C CYS A 17 3.11 6.23 -3.60
N MET A 18 3.52 7.40 -4.11
CA MET A 18 2.61 8.52 -4.39
C MET A 18 1.39 8.09 -5.23
N ALA A 19 1.58 7.18 -6.18
CA ALA A 19 0.50 6.64 -7.00
C ALA A 19 -0.55 5.85 -6.19
N MET A 20 -0.12 5.07 -5.19
CA MET A 20 -1.01 4.28 -4.33
C MET A 20 -1.61 5.13 -3.20
N LYS A 21 -0.88 6.13 -2.71
CA LYS A 21 -1.34 7.02 -1.62
C LYS A 21 -2.66 7.70 -1.99
N GLY A 22 -2.81 8.16 -3.22
CA GLY A 22 -4.07 8.76 -3.70
C GLY A 22 -5.26 7.78 -3.66
N ILE A 23 -5.02 6.51 -3.98
CA ILE A 23 -6.05 5.45 -3.93
C ILE A 23 -6.42 5.16 -2.47
N TRP A 24 -5.43 4.99 -1.59
CA TRP A 24 -5.66 4.76 -0.16
C TRP A 24 -6.43 5.90 0.51
N LEU A 25 -6.14 7.15 0.14
CA LEU A 25 -6.89 8.30 0.65
C LEU A 25 -8.37 8.30 0.22
N ARG A 26 -8.72 7.64 -0.88
CA ARG A 26 -10.13 7.51 -1.31
C ARG A 26 -10.81 6.29 -0.70
N LEU A 27 -10.09 5.20 -0.50
CA LEU A 27 -10.62 3.95 0.05
C LEU A 27 -10.74 3.96 1.59
N VAL A 28 -9.76 4.56 2.28
CA VAL A 28 -9.71 4.54 3.75
C VAL A 28 -10.49 5.73 4.33
N PRO A 29 -11.46 5.50 5.22
CA PRO A 29 -12.18 6.56 5.92
C PRO A 29 -11.24 7.50 6.67
N LEU A 30 -11.55 8.80 6.69
CA LEU A 30 -10.71 9.84 7.31
C LEU A 30 -10.22 9.47 8.72
N GLY A 31 -11.12 8.97 9.58
CA GLY A 31 -10.79 8.59 10.96
C GLY A 31 -9.84 7.39 11.10
N LYS A 32 -9.71 6.54 10.06
CA LYS A 32 -8.81 5.38 10.06
C LYS A 32 -7.50 5.63 9.32
N ARG A 33 -7.35 6.75 8.59
CA ARG A 33 -6.17 7.02 7.76
C ARG A 33 -4.89 7.12 8.59
N GLN A 34 -4.92 7.78 9.74
CA GLN A 34 -3.74 7.93 10.58
C GLN A 34 -3.22 6.56 11.01
N GLU A 35 -4.10 5.76 11.62
CA GLU A 35 -3.80 4.39 12.05
C GLU A 35 -3.32 3.52 10.88
N PHE A 36 -3.96 3.65 9.72
CA PHE A 36 -3.62 2.91 8.51
C PHE A 36 -2.19 3.19 8.03
N PHE A 37 -1.72 4.44 8.05
CA PHE A 37 -0.37 4.77 7.58
C PHE A 37 0.72 4.58 8.63
N THR A 38 0.37 4.50 9.92
CA THR A 38 1.35 4.34 11.02
C THR A 38 1.71 2.90 11.35
N LYS A 39 0.87 1.91 10.99
CA LYS A 39 1.15 0.48 11.26
C LYS A 39 2.45 0.00 10.61
N THR A 40 3.12 -0.97 11.24
CA THR A 40 4.22 -1.68 10.58
C THR A 40 3.69 -2.47 9.37
N LEU A 41 4.54 -2.81 8.40
CA LEU A 41 4.09 -3.47 7.16
C LEU A 41 3.33 -4.78 7.43
N ILE A 42 3.84 -5.60 8.36
CA ILE A 42 3.25 -6.90 8.70
C ILE A 42 1.90 -6.68 9.38
N GLU A 43 1.84 -5.84 10.42
CA GLU A 43 0.58 -5.49 11.09
C GLU A 43 -0.43 -4.88 10.13
N TRP A 44 0.02 -4.05 9.20
CA TRP A 44 -0.82 -3.43 8.19
C TRP A 44 -1.44 -4.48 7.26
N VAL A 45 -0.67 -5.44 6.75
CA VAL A 45 -1.21 -6.51 5.91
C VAL A 45 -2.18 -7.40 6.70
N PHE A 46 -1.79 -7.89 7.87
CA PHE A 46 -2.63 -8.80 8.66
C PHE A 46 -3.91 -8.14 9.15
N SER A 47 -3.83 -6.89 9.64
CA SER A 47 -5.03 -6.21 10.14
C SER A 47 -6.04 -5.88 9.03
N ASN A 48 -5.59 -5.56 7.82
CA ASN A 48 -6.49 -5.27 6.72
C ASN A 48 -7.03 -6.52 6.01
N LEU A 49 -6.25 -7.61 5.95
CA LEU A 49 -6.72 -8.89 5.42
C LEU A 49 -7.61 -9.67 6.40
N GLY A 50 -7.45 -9.43 7.70
CA GLY A 50 -8.31 -10.01 8.74
C GLY A 50 -9.63 -9.25 8.94
N ASP A 51 -9.76 -8.06 8.36
CA ASP A 51 -10.96 -7.24 8.51
C ASP A 51 -11.99 -7.58 7.42
N ASN A 52 -12.95 -8.43 7.81
CA ASN A 52 -14.03 -8.93 6.97
C ASN A 52 -15.29 -8.07 7.01
N HIS A 53 -15.22 -6.81 7.45
CA HIS A 53 -16.41 -5.95 7.38
C HIS A 53 -16.85 -5.76 5.93
N ASN A 54 -18.16 -5.69 5.73
CA ASN A 54 -18.75 -5.47 4.41
C ASN A 54 -18.55 -4.02 3.97
N VAL A 55 -18.12 -3.86 2.73
CA VAL A 55 -17.98 -2.59 2.01
C VAL A 55 -18.75 -2.73 0.71
N GLY A 56 -20.02 -2.31 0.74
CA GLY A 56 -20.96 -2.59 -0.35
C GLY A 56 -21.22 -4.10 -0.47
N ASP A 57 -20.99 -4.66 -1.66
CA ASP A 57 -21.22 -6.08 -1.98
C ASP A 57 -19.98 -6.97 -1.78
N THR A 58 -18.90 -6.43 -1.20
CA THR A 58 -17.65 -7.18 -0.94
C THR A 58 -17.14 -6.97 0.47
N THR A 59 -16.09 -7.68 0.87
CA THR A 59 -15.41 -7.46 2.15
C THR A 59 -14.24 -6.49 1.97
N TRP A 60 -13.90 -5.77 3.03
CA TRP A 60 -12.70 -4.92 3.05
C TRP A 60 -11.43 -5.71 2.75
N ALA A 61 -11.27 -6.91 3.32
CA ALA A 61 -10.17 -7.81 3.01
C ALA A 61 -10.02 -8.07 1.51
N THR A 62 -11.12 -8.34 0.80
CA THR A 62 -11.11 -8.54 -0.66
C THR A 62 -10.76 -7.26 -1.40
N LEU A 63 -11.38 -6.12 -1.04
CA LEU A 63 -11.10 -4.82 -1.65
C LEU A 63 -9.62 -4.41 -1.47
N PHE A 64 -9.08 -4.65 -0.28
CA PHE A 64 -7.70 -4.38 0.09
C PHE A 64 -6.73 -5.26 -0.71
N ALA A 65 -6.98 -6.58 -0.76
CA ALA A 65 -6.16 -7.52 -1.51
C ALA A 65 -6.16 -7.19 -3.01
N ILE A 66 -7.32 -6.88 -3.59
CA ILE A 66 -7.45 -6.44 -4.99
C ILE A 66 -6.66 -5.14 -5.22
N THR A 67 -6.76 -4.17 -4.31
CA THR A 67 -6.05 -2.89 -4.44
C THR A 67 -4.53 -3.07 -4.41
N ILE A 68 -4.01 -3.91 -3.52
CA ILE A 68 -2.58 -4.27 -3.48
C ILE A 68 -2.17 -5.00 -4.76
N TRP A 69 -2.96 -5.99 -5.18
CA TRP A 69 -2.71 -6.75 -6.40
C TRP A 69 -2.63 -5.86 -7.64
N TRP A 70 -3.59 -4.93 -7.79
CA TRP A 70 -3.57 -3.93 -8.85
C TRP A 70 -2.33 -3.02 -8.72
N GLY A 71 -2.02 -2.53 -7.53
CA GLY A 71 -0.80 -1.74 -7.30
C GLY A 71 0.48 -2.47 -7.70
N TRP A 72 0.58 -3.76 -7.38
CA TRP A 72 1.68 -4.65 -7.80
C TRP A 72 1.71 -4.80 -9.32
N LYS A 73 0.57 -5.06 -9.94
CA LYS A 73 0.45 -5.17 -11.40
C LYS A 73 0.88 -3.88 -12.10
N TRP A 74 0.43 -2.71 -11.64
CA TRP A 74 0.83 -1.40 -12.17
C TRP A 74 2.33 -1.13 -12.00
N ARG A 75 2.91 -1.51 -10.85
CA ARG A 75 4.36 -1.45 -10.61
C ARG A 75 5.12 -2.33 -11.60
N CYS A 76 4.72 -3.58 -11.79
CA CYS A 76 5.35 -4.48 -12.74
C CYS A 76 5.22 -3.96 -14.18
N ILE A 77 4.03 -3.51 -14.59
CA ILE A 77 3.83 -2.94 -15.93
C ILE A 77 4.73 -1.72 -16.14
N ASN A 78 4.77 -0.76 -15.20
CA ASN A 78 5.65 0.41 -15.32
C ASN A 78 7.15 0.07 -15.28
N VAL A 79 7.55 -0.99 -14.55
CA VAL A 79 8.94 -1.48 -14.50
C VAL A 79 9.33 -2.20 -15.80
N PHE A 80 8.39 -2.89 -16.45
CA PHE A 80 8.66 -3.65 -17.69
C PHE A 80 8.35 -2.87 -18.98
N ASN A 81 7.67 -1.71 -18.91
CA ASN A 81 7.32 -0.90 -20.08
C ASN A 81 8.34 0.21 -20.42
N GLY A 82 9.60 0.06 -19.98
CA GLY A 82 10.75 0.78 -20.55
C GLY A 82 10.68 2.31 -20.57
N THR A 83 9.85 2.95 -19.73
CA THR A 83 9.74 4.41 -19.68
C THR A 83 10.08 4.88 -18.28
N GLY A 84 11.38 5.01 -18.03
CA GLY A 84 11.97 5.62 -16.85
C GLY A 84 11.65 7.11 -16.75
N LYS A 85 10.39 7.44 -16.46
CA LYS A 85 9.98 8.78 -16.01
C LYS A 85 8.99 8.61 -14.87
N CYS A 86 9.54 8.46 -13.66
CA CYS A 86 8.91 9.08 -12.50
C CYS A 86 8.76 10.56 -12.87
N ARG A 87 7.54 11.02 -13.11
CA ARG A 87 7.28 12.46 -13.20
C ARG A 87 7.29 12.98 -11.77
N ASP A 88 8.26 13.84 -11.50
CA ASP A 88 8.50 14.54 -10.24
C ASP A 88 7.29 15.37 -9.78
#